data_AF-U6DEA1-F1
#
_entry.id   AF-U6DEA1-F1
#
_cell.length_a   1.000
_cell.length_b   1.000
_cell.length_c   1.000
_cell.angle_alpha   90.00
_cell.angle_beta   90.00
_cell.angle_gamma   90.00
#
_symmetry.space_group_name_H-M   'P 1'
#
loop_
_entity.id
_entity.type
_entity.pdbx_description
1 polymer ?
#
loop_
_entity_poly.entity_id
_entity_poly.type
_entity_poly.pdbx_seq_one_letter_code
_entity_poly.pdbx_strand_id
1 'polypeptide(L)'
;GKLVAIAVIDEKNTSIEHTRLKSIIQEVARDYRDQFHRDFQFGHMDGNDYINTLLMDELKVPTVVVLNTSNQQYFLLDRQIKNAEDMVQFINNILDGTVEAQGGDSILQRLKRIVFDAKSTIVSIFKSSPLMGCFLFGLPLGVISIMCYGIYTADTDGGYIEERYEVSRSESESQEPTEASKEQEPRSGDALVPTVQGPKDVLEKKKD
;
A
#
# COMPACT_ATOMS: atom_id res chain seq x y z
N GLY A 1 -36.50 -5.34 -2.81
CA GLY A 1 -35.57 -6.47 -2.88
C GLY A 1 -35.79 -7.35 -1.67
N LYS A 2 -35.49 -8.65 -1.77
CA LYS A 2 -35.65 -9.55 -0.61
C LYS A 2 -34.44 -9.42 0.31
N LEU A 3 -34.68 -9.28 1.62
CA LEU A 3 -33.67 -9.22 2.66
C LEU A 3 -33.32 -10.64 3.13
N VAL A 4 -32.06 -10.87 3.47
CA VAL A 4 -31.59 -12.16 3.97
C VAL A 4 -30.86 -11.93 5.29
N ALA A 5 -31.47 -12.35 6.39
CA ALA A 5 -30.87 -12.35 7.72
C ALA A 5 -30.02 -13.61 7.91
N ILE A 6 -28.74 -13.43 8.17
CA ILE A 6 -27.74 -14.50 8.30
C ILE A 6 -27.16 -14.46 9.72
N ALA A 7 -27.33 -15.55 10.46
CA ALA A 7 -26.61 -15.78 11.71
C ALA A 7 -25.18 -16.23 11.38
N VAL A 8 -24.18 -15.45 11.78
CA VAL A 8 -22.76 -15.82 11.66
C VAL A 8 -22.34 -16.38 13.01
N ILE A 9 -22.13 -17.68 13.08
CA ILE A 9 -21.79 -18.42 14.31
C ILE A 9 -20.61 -19.35 14.02
N ASP A 10 -19.79 -19.66 15.03
CA ASP A 10 -18.84 -20.77 14.96
C ASP A 10 -19.54 -22.01 15.53
N GLU A 11 -19.74 -23.04 14.70
CA GLU A 11 -20.41 -24.28 15.12
C GLU A 11 -19.56 -25.13 16.07
N LYS A 12 -18.24 -24.95 16.07
CA LYS A 12 -17.33 -25.64 17.00
C LYS A 12 -17.34 -24.98 18.38
N ASN A 13 -17.73 -23.72 18.44
CA ASN A 13 -17.83 -22.96 19.67
C ASN A 13 -19.20 -23.15 20.32
N THR A 14 -19.24 -23.95 21.39
CA THR A 14 -20.46 -24.27 22.15
C THR A 14 -20.80 -23.22 23.22
N SER A 15 -20.25 -22.01 23.13
CA SER A 15 -20.55 -20.95 24.08
C SER A 15 -22.05 -20.61 24.09
N ILE A 16 -22.50 -20.10 25.24
CA ILE A 16 -23.90 -19.74 25.49
C ILE A 16 -24.37 -18.69 24.48
N GLU A 17 -23.52 -17.72 24.12
CA GLU A 17 -23.88 -16.67 23.15
C GLU A 17 -24.15 -17.25 21.75
N HIS A 18 -23.34 -18.22 21.27
CA HIS A 18 -23.54 -18.86 19.96
C HIS A 18 -24.84 -19.66 19.92
N THR A 19 -25.05 -20.48 20.96
CA THR A 19 -26.26 -21.30 21.06
C THR A 19 -27.50 -20.42 21.20
N ARG A 20 -27.43 -19.36 22.02
CA ARG A 20 -28.54 -18.40 22.19
C ARG A 20 -28.90 -17.73 20.88
N LEU A 21 -27.91 -17.19 20.15
CA LEU A 21 -28.18 -16.49 18.89
C LEU A 21 -28.79 -17.43 17.84
N LYS A 22 -28.28 -18.66 17.73
CA LYS A 22 -28.83 -19.69 16.84
C LYS A 22 -30.29 -19.99 17.17
N SER A 23 -30.60 -20.21 18.45
CA SER A 23 -31.97 -20.47 18.90
C SER A 23 -32.90 -19.30 18.62
N ILE A 24 -32.47 -18.07 18.90
CA ILE A 24 -33.27 -16.86 18.66
C ILE A 24 -33.61 -16.71 17.17
N ILE A 25 -32.63 -16.86 16.28
CA ILE A 25 -32.88 -16.74 14.83
C ILE A 25 -33.79 -17.87 14.33
N GLN A 26 -33.63 -19.09 14.86
CA GLN A 26 -34.51 -20.20 14.50
C GLN A 26 -35.95 -19.97 14.98
N GLU A 27 -36.13 -19.46 16.20
CA GLU A 27 -37.41 -19.10 16.77
C GLU A 27 -38.11 -18.03 15.91
N VAL A 28 -37.40 -16.94 15.58
CA VAL A 28 -37.95 -15.88 14.72
C VAL A 28 -38.30 -16.42 13.32
N ALA A 29 -37.42 -17.23 12.73
CA ALA A 29 -37.66 -17.80 11.40
C ALA A 29 -38.88 -18.74 11.35
N ARG A 30 -39.20 -19.41 12.46
CA ARG A 30 -40.32 -20.35 12.57
C ARG A 30 -41.62 -19.66 12.99
N ASP A 31 -41.58 -18.92 14.08
CA ASP A 31 -42.77 -18.43 14.78
C ASP A 31 -43.27 -17.09 14.22
N TYR A 32 -42.37 -16.30 13.62
CA TYR A 32 -42.70 -15.04 12.94
C TYR A 32 -42.67 -15.16 11.42
N ARG A 33 -42.69 -16.40 10.91
CA ARG A 33 -42.66 -16.69 9.47
C ARG A 33 -43.75 -15.94 8.72
N ASP A 34 -44.98 -15.98 9.19
CA ASP A 34 -46.12 -15.37 8.50
C ASP A 34 -46.03 -13.84 8.46
N GLN A 35 -45.27 -13.22 9.36
CA GLN A 35 -45.03 -11.78 9.38
C GLN A 35 -43.93 -11.38 8.39
N PHE A 36 -42.85 -12.17 8.29
CA PHE A 36 -41.64 -11.73 7.58
C PHE A 36 -41.34 -12.49 6.28
N HIS A 37 -42.04 -13.57 5.94
CA HIS A 37 -41.68 -14.41 4.78
C HIS A 37 -41.71 -13.71 3.42
N ARG A 38 -42.46 -12.60 3.28
CA ARG A 38 -42.53 -11.83 2.04
C ARG A 38 -41.25 -11.02 1.83
N ASP A 39 -40.73 -10.43 2.90
CA ASP A 39 -39.63 -9.46 2.83
C ASP A 39 -38.28 -10.05 3.24
N PHE A 40 -38.28 -11.07 4.11
CA PHE A 40 -37.08 -11.69 4.67
C PHE A 40 -36.92 -13.18 4.31
N GLN A 41 -35.66 -13.60 4.29
CA GLN A 41 -35.23 -14.99 4.41
C GLN A 41 -34.26 -15.09 5.59
N PHE A 42 -34.21 -16.26 6.20
CA PHE A 42 -33.31 -16.54 7.32
C PHE A 42 -32.33 -17.64 6.93
N GLY A 43 -31.09 -17.49 7.36
CA GLY A 43 -30.03 -18.46 7.17
C GLY A 43 -29.01 -18.40 8.31
N HIS A 44 -28.10 -19.37 8.32
CA HIS A 44 -26.93 -19.34 9.20
C HIS A 44 -25.68 -19.72 8.41
N MET A 45 -24.53 -19.31 8.90
CA MET A 45 -23.21 -19.59 8.34
C MET A 45 -22.25 -19.98 9.46
N ASP A 46 -21.37 -20.93 9.17
CA ASP A 46 -20.27 -21.34 10.05
C ASP A 46 -19.04 -20.47 9.79
N GLY A 47 -18.58 -19.77 10.82
CA GLY A 47 -17.44 -18.85 10.75
C GLY A 47 -17.71 -17.57 9.95
N ASN A 48 -16.73 -16.67 9.94
CA ASN A 48 -16.84 -15.35 9.30
C ASN A 48 -16.04 -15.21 7.99
N ASP A 49 -15.27 -16.21 7.56
CA ASP A 49 -14.35 -16.10 6.41
C ASP A 49 -15.06 -15.65 5.11
N TYR A 50 -16.19 -16.28 4.79
CA TYR A 50 -16.95 -15.96 3.58
C TYR A 50 -17.63 -14.59 3.68
N ILE A 51 -18.29 -14.30 4.80
CA ILE A 51 -19.03 -13.05 4.96
C ILE A 51 -18.08 -11.85 5.05
N ASN A 52 -16.89 -12.01 5.64
CA ASN A 52 -15.87 -10.96 5.69
C ASN A 52 -15.39 -10.58 4.29
N THR A 53 -15.23 -11.57 3.41
CA THR A 53 -14.88 -11.33 2.00
C THR A 53 -16.02 -10.65 1.25
N LEU A 54 -17.27 -11.03 1.52
CA LEU A 54 -18.44 -10.43 0.88
C LEU A 54 -18.62 -8.96 1.30
N LEU A 55 -18.42 -8.66 2.58
CA LEU A 55 -18.62 -7.31 3.15
C LEU A 55 -17.36 -6.43 3.10
N MET A 56 -16.19 -7.03 2.84
CA MET A 56 -14.88 -6.38 2.94
C MET A 56 -14.67 -5.74 4.31
N ASP A 57 -15.07 -6.48 5.35
CA ASP A 57 -15.00 -6.05 6.75
C ASP A 57 -14.75 -7.27 7.65
N GLU A 58 -14.17 -7.05 8.82
CA GLU A 58 -13.87 -8.10 9.79
C GLU A 58 -14.98 -8.17 10.84
N LEU A 59 -15.90 -9.12 10.67
CA LEU A 59 -17.00 -9.30 11.59
C LEU A 59 -16.59 -10.09 12.84
N LYS A 60 -17.06 -9.62 13.99
CA LYS A 60 -16.98 -10.38 15.25
C LYS A 60 -18.03 -11.49 15.24
N VAL A 61 -17.65 -12.66 15.73
CA VAL A 61 -18.53 -13.84 15.85
C VAL A 61 -18.83 -14.07 17.34
N PRO A 62 -20.09 -14.32 17.75
CA PRO A 62 -21.29 -14.48 16.91
C PRO A 62 -21.96 -13.13 16.58
N THR A 63 -22.55 -13.01 15.38
CA THR A 63 -23.28 -11.80 14.97
C THR A 63 -24.40 -12.10 13.96
N VAL A 64 -25.22 -11.10 13.66
CA VAL A 64 -26.26 -11.17 12.62
C VAL A 64 -25.98 -10.12 11.56
N VAL A 65 -26.05 -10.55 10.31
CA VAL A 65 -25.93 -9.69 9.14
C VAL A 65 -27.21 -9.81 8.32
N VAL A 66 -27.84 -8.68 8.01
CA VAL A 66 -28.98 -8.65 7.08
C VAL A 66 -28.51 -8.09 5.75
N LEU A 67 -28.63 -8.87 4.68
CA LEU A 67 -28.22 -8.49 3.33
C LEU A 67 -29.44 -8.09 2.50
N ASN A 68 -29.37 -6.94 1.83
CA ASN A 68 -30.28 -6.59 0.76
C ASN A 68 -29.71 -7.09 -0.57
N THR A 69 -30.35 -8.11 -1.11
CA THR A 69 -29.90 -8.79 -2.34
C THR A 69 -30.01 -7.92 -3.59
N SER A 70 -30.81 -6.85 -3.57
CA SER A 70 -31.04 -6.01 -4.75
C SER A 70 -30.02 -4.89 -4.91
N ASN A 71 -29.50 -4.33 -3.82
CA ASN A 71 -28.59 -3.18 -3.86
C ASN A 71 -27.28 -3.42 -3.10
N GLN A 72 -27.00 -4.65 -2.69
CA GLN A 72 -25.77 -5.04 -2.00
C GLN A 72 -25.50 -4.27 -0.69
N GLN A 73 -26.53 -3.63 -0.13
CA GLN A 73 -26.44 -3.04 1.19
C GLN A 73 -26.57 -4.14 2.25
N TYR A 74 -25.96 -3.90 3.40
CA TYR A 74 -26.05 -4.78 4.55
C TYR A 74 -26.29 -3.98 5.82
N PHE A 75 -26.94 -4.63 6.78
CA PHE A 75 -27.20 -4.09 8.11
C PHE A 75 -26.50 -5.01 9.10
N LEU A 76 -25.65 -4.42 9.94
CA LEU A 76 -24.99 -5.14 11.01
C LEU A 76 -25.78 -4.95 12.29
N LEU A 77 -25.81 -6.01 13.07
CA LEU A 77 -26.31 -5.93 14.43
C LEU A 77 -25.31 -5.16 15.30
N ASP A 78 -25.72 -3.99 15.78
CA ASP A 78 -24.92 -3.09 16.63
C ASP A 78 -25.14 -3.32 18.13
N ARG A 79 -26.20 -4.06 18.48
CA ARG A 79 -26.64 -4.31 19.86
C ARG A 79 -26.69 -5.81 20.18
N GLN A 80 -26.54 -6.13 21.46
CA GLN A 80 -26.71 -7.51 21.90
C GLN A 80 -28.19 -7.90 21.89
N ILE A 81 -28.55 -8.93 21.13
CA ILE A 81 -29.90 -9.52 21.12
C ILE A 81 -30.01 -10.55 22.25
N LYS A 82 -30.97 -10.35 23.16
CA LYS A 82 -31.18 -11.23 24.31
C LYS A 82 -32.26 -12.28 24.06
N ASN A 83 -33.28 -11.95 23.27
CA ASN A 83 -34.44 -12.79 22.98
C ASN A 83 -34.99 -12.58 21.55
N ALA A 84 -36.05 -13.30 21.20
CA ALA A 84 -36.71 -13.20 19.89
C ALA A 84 -37.32 -11.82 19.64
N GLU A 85 -37.88 -11.18 20.66
CA GLU A 85 -38.50 -9.86 20.55
C GLU A 85 -37.48 -8.79 20.13
N ASP A 86 -36.27 -8.82 20.69
CA ASP A 86 -35.18 -7.90 20.32
C ASP A 86 -34.78 -8.03 18.84
N MET A 87 -34.79 -9.27 18.33
CA MET A 87 -34.50 -9.59 16.92
C MET A 87 -35.65 -9.14 16.01
N VAL A 88 -36.89 -9.35 16.42
CA VAL A 88 -38.09 -8.86 15.71
C VAL A 88 -38.08 -7.33 15.64
N GLN A 89 -37.74 -6.65 16.73
CA GLN A 89 -37.56 -5.19 16.73
C GLN A 89 -36.44 -4.76 15.78
N PHE A 90 -35.33 -5.49 15.71
CA PHE A 90 -34.26 -5.17 14.76
C PHE A 90 -34.73 -5.30 13.31
N ILE A 91 -35.48 -6.36 12.98
CA ILE A 91 -36.08 -6.56 11.66
C ILE A 91 -37.05 -5.42 11.32
N ASN A 92 -37.94 -5.05 12.23
CA ASN A 92 -38.88 -3.95 12.01
C ASN A 92 -38.15 -2.62 11.82
N ASN A 93 -37.12 -2.35 12.63
CA ASN A 93 -36.30 -1.14 12.48
C ASN A 93 -35.64 -1.05 11.08
N ILE A 94 -35.24 -2.18 10.50
CA ILE A 94 -34.71 -2.24 9.12
C ILE A 94 -35.83 -1.95 8.11
N LEU A 95 -37.01 -2.55 8.28
CA LEU A 95 -38.17 -2.32 7.40
C LEU A 95 -38.64 -0.86 7.43
N ASP A 96 -38.60 -0.23 8.61
CA ASP A 96 -38.95 1.17 8.84
C ASP A 96 -37.86 2.14 8.35
N GLY A 97 -36.69 1.64 7.94
CA GLY A 97 -35.57 2.45 7.45
C GLY A 97 -34.84 3.23 8.55
N THR A 98 -34.98 2.83 9.80
CA THR A 98 -34.36 3.49 10.97
C THR A 98 -32.93 3.00 11.26
N VAL A 99 -32.54 1.85 10.71
CA VAL A 99 -31.18 1.32 10.81
C VAL A 99 -30.33 1.85 9.65
N GLU A 100 -29.13 2.34 9.96
CA GLU A 100 -28.19 2.79 8.95
C GLU A 100 -27.73 1.62 8.07
N ALA A 101 -27.98 1.73 6.76
CA ALA A 101 -27.53 0.75 5.78
C ALA A 101 -26.05 0.96 5.46
N GLN A 102 -25.26 -0.10 5.52
CA GLN A 102 -23.86 -0.11 5.12
C GLN A 102 -23.70 -0.74 3.74
N GLY A 103 -22.56 -0.50 3.08
CA GLY A 103 -22.28 -1.05 1.75
C GLY A 103 -23.15 -0.43 0.65
N GLY A 104 -23.34 -1.17 -0.45
CA GLY A 104 -23.96 -0.68 -1.68
C GLY A 104 -23.09 -0.90 -2.91
N ASP A 105 -23.57 -0.44 -4.07
CA ASP A 105 -22.94 -0.59 -5.38
C ASP A 105 -22.27 0.69 -5.93
N SER A 106 -22.09 1.70 -5.07
CA SER A 106 -21.50 3.00 -5.43
C SER A 106 -20.08 2.84 -5.97
N ILE A 107 -19.65 3.78 -6.83
CA ILE A 107 -18.31 3.76 -7.43
C ILE A 107 -17.20 3.70 -6.35
N LEU A 108 -17.38 4.43 -5.24
CA LEU A 108 -16.46 4.37 -4.10
C LEU A 108 -16.40 2.98 -3.44
N GLN A 109 -17.54 2.28 -3.37
CA GLN A 109 -17.62 0.92 -2.84
C GLN A 109 -16.97 -0.08 -3.82
N ARG A 110 -17.12 0.14 -5.13
CA ARG A 110 -16.38 -0.63 -6.15
C ARG A 110 -14.88 -0.42 -6.05
N LEU A 111 -14.42 0.81 -5.80
CA LEU A 111 -13.01 1.08 -5.54
C LEU A 111 -12.53 0.44 -4.24
N LYS A 112 -13.32 0.53 -3.16
CA LYS A 112 -13.05 -0.16 -1.88
C LYS A 112 -12.84 -1.66 -2.11
N ARG A 113 -13.66 -2.28 -2.98
CA ARG A 113 -13.52 -3.69 -3.38
C ARG A 113 -12.18 -3.98 -4.03
N ILE A 114 -11.81 -3.21 -5.05
CA ILE A 114 -10.53 -3.38 -5.75
C ILE A 114 -9.36 -3.26 -4.75
N VAL A 115 -9.40 -2.28 -3.85
CA VAL A 115 -8.35 -2.07 -2.84
C VAL A 115 -8.31 -3.22 -1.83
N PHE A 116 -9.47 -3.70 -1.35
CA PHE A 116 -9.54 -4.83 -0.42
C PHE A 116 -8.98 -6.11 -1.04
N ASP A 117 -9.35 -6.40 -2.29
CA ASP A 117 -8.87 -7.58 -3.02
C ASP A 117 -7.36 -7.48 -3.28
N ALA A 118 -6.86 -6.31 -3.68
CA ALA A 118 -5.43 -6.07 -3.88
C ALA A 118 -4.65 -6.22 -2.57
N LYS A 119 -5.12 -5.60 -1.47
CA LYS A 119 -4.50 -5.74 -0.15
C LYS A 119 -4.47 -7.19 0.30
N SER A 120 -5.60 -7.89 0.20
CA SER A 120 -5.71 -9.30 0.59
C SER A 120 -4.76 -10.19 -0.23
N THR A 121 -4.64 -9.92 -1.53
CA THR A 121 -3.69 -10.61 -2.42
C THR A 121 -2.24 -10.37 -1.99
N ILE A 122 -1.87 -9.11 -1.74
CA ILE A 122 -0.51 -8.75 -1.28
C ILE A 122 -0.22 -9.45 0.05
N VAL A 123 -1.12 -9.33 1.04
CA VAL A 123 -0.95 -9.96 2.36
C VAL A 123 -0.83 -11.49 2.22
N SER A 124 -1.65 -12.11 1.37
CA SER A 124 -1.59 -13.55 1.12
C SER A 124 -0.23 -13.96 0.54
N ILE A 125 0.27 -13.24 -0.47
CA ILE A 125 1.57 -13.53 -1.10
C ILE A 125 2.71 -13.34 -0.10
N PHE A 126 2.68 -12.26 0.69
CA PHE A 126 3.69 -12.01 1.72
C PHE A 126 3.66 -13.06 2.83
N LYS A 127 2.48 -13.56 3.21
CA LYS A 127 2.35 -14.64 4.19
C LYS A 127 2.89 -15.97 3.66
N SER A 128 2.68 -16.26 2.37
CA SER A 128 3.20 -17.48 1.74
C SER A 128 4.71 -17.40 1.47
N SER A 129 5.20 -16.26 0.98
CA SER A 129 6.62 -16.04 0.70
C SER A 129 6.94 -14.54 0.67
N PRO A 130 7.52 -13.98 1.76
CA PRO A 130 7.84 -12.56 1.85
C PRO A 130 8.80 -12.09 0.76
N LEU A 131 9.81 -12.90 0.43
CA LEU A 131 10.79 -12.57 -0.61
C LEU A 131 10.13 -12.45 -1.98
N MET A 132 9.28 -13.41 -2.35
CA MET A 132 8.57 -13.40 -3.62
C MET A 132 7.62 -12.20 -3.73
N GLY A 133 6.94 -11.84 -2.63
CA GLY A 133 6.12 -10.62 -2.56
C GLY A 133 6.93 -9.35 -2.84
N CYS A 134 8.10 -9.21 -2.22
CA CYS A 134 9.02 -8.09 -2.49
C CYS A 134 9.51 -8.05 -3.95
N PHE A 135 9.79 -9.20 -4.56
CA PHE A 135 10.18 -9.24 -5.98
C PHE A 135 9.04 -8.84 -6.92
N LEU A 136 7.82 -9.38 -6.69
CA LEU A 136 6.66 -9.15 -7.55
C LEU A 136 6.16 -7.69 -7.50
N PHE A 137 6.13 -7.09 -6.31
CA PHE A 137 5.59 -5.74 -6.15
C PHE A 137 6.69 -4.70 -5.95
N GLY A 138 7.71 -5.00 -5.15
CA GLY A 138 8.77 -4.06 -4.78
C GLY A 138 9.72 -3.70 -5.92
N LEU A 139 10.14 -4.66 -6.75
CA LEU A 139 11.04 -4.34 -7.89
C LEU A 139 10.36 -3.44 -8.93
N PRO A 140 9.15 -3.74 -9.44
CA PRO A 140 8.48 -2.84 -10.36
C PRO A 140 8.22 -1.45 -9.75
N LEU A 141 7.75 -1.39 -8.49
CA LEU A 141 7.55 -0.12 -7.78
C LEU A 141 8.85 0.67 -7.63
N GLY A 142 9.96 0.01 -7.32
CA GLY A 142 11.27 0.62 -7.19
C GLY A 142 11.77 1.22 -8.51
N VAL A 143 11.69 0.47 -9.61
CA VAL A 143 12.09 0.95 -10.94
C VAL A 143 11.25 2.16 -11.36
N ILE A 144 9.93 2.08 -11.22
CA ILE A 144 9.03 3.18 -11.57
C ILE A 144 9.32 4.41 -10.70
N SER A 145 9.52 4.22 -9.39
CA SER A 145 9.85 5.31 -8.47
C SER A 145 11.14 6.03 -8.85
N ILE A 146 12.20 5.28 -9.19
CA ILE A 146 13.48 5.84 -9.63
C ILE A 146 13.31 6.59 -10.97
N MET A 147 12.55 6.04 -11.92
CA MET A 147 12.27 6.71 -13.19
C MET A 147 11.49 8.01 -12.98
N CYS A 148 10.43 8.00 -12.17
CA CYS A 148 9.65 9.19 -11.86
C CYS A 148 10.47 10.24 -11.10
N TYR A 149 11.29 9.82 -10.13
CA TYR A 149 12.22 10.72 -9.44
C TYR A 149 13.21 11.34 -10.42
N GLY A 150 13.81 10.53 -11.31
CA GLY A 150 14.73 11.00 -12.34
C GLY A 150 14.10 12.02 -13.29
N ILE A 151 12.86 11.79 -13.73
CA ILE A 151 12.11 12.73 -14.57
C ILE A 151 11.77 14.01 -13.80
N TYR A 152 11.26 13.90 -12.57
CA TYR A 152 10.93 15.06 -11.73
C TYR A 152 12.18 15.90 -11.43
N THR A 153 13.30 15.27 -11.09
CA THR A 153 14.57 15.97 -10.92
C THR A 153 15.06 16.55 -12.23
N ALA A 154 15.00 15.84 -13.36
CA ALA A 154 15.44 16.40 -14.64
C ALA A 154 14.60 17.60 -15.10
N ASP A 155 13.29 17.61 -14.87
CA ASP A 155 12.39 18.73 -15.20
C ASP A 155 12.54 19.92 -14.23
N THR A 156 12.92 19.68 -12.97
CA THR A 156 13.14 20.74 -11.96
C THR A 156 14.58 21.26 -11.93
N ASP A 157 15.52 20.47 -12.44
CA ASP A 157 16.97 20.68 -12.34
C ASP A 157 17.60 21.09 -13.68
N GLY A 158 16.79 21.50 -14.66
CA GLY A 158 17.23 22.29 -15.82
C GLY A 158 17.82 23.67 -15.46
N GLY A 159 18.13 23.93 -14.18
CA GLY A 159 18.73 25.16 -13.69
C GLY A 159 19.82 25.02 -12.61
N TYR A 160 20.08 23.84 -12.03
CA TYR A 160 21.10 23.71 -10.96
C TYR A 160 22.22 22.69 -11.25
N ILE A 161 22.09 21.82 -12.27
CA ILE A 161 23.15 20.84 -12.60
C ILE A 161 24.31 21.48 -13.39
N GLU A 162 24.07 22.61 -14.08
CA GLU A 162 25.10 23.26 -14.91
C GLU A 162 26.22 23.89 -14.05
N GLU A 163 25.90 24.45 -12.88
CA GLU A 163 26.90 25.13 -12.04
C GLU A 163 27.91 24.18 -11.38
N ARG A 164 27.58 22.91 -11.11
CA ARG A 164 28.56 21.99 -10.49
C ARG A 164 29.55 21.40 -11.48
N TYR A 165 29.21 21.32 -12.77
CA TYR A 165 30.12 20.75 -13.76
C TYR A 165 31.17 21.78 -14.22
N GLU A 166 30.84 23.07 -14.22
CA GLU A 166 31.80 24.13 -14.56
C GLU A 166 32.87 24.34 -13.47
N VAL A 167 32.52 24.20 -12.19
CA VAL A 167 33.49 24.37 -11.08
C VAL A 167 34.60 23.32 -11.14
N SER A 168 34.28 22.04 -11.35
CA SER A 168 35.29 20.96 -11.40
C SER A 168 36.20 21.02 -12.65
N ARG A 169 35.76 21.65 -13.73
CA ARG A 169 36.57 21.80 -14.95
C ARG A 169 37.59 22.94 -14.85
N SER A 170 37.32 23.95 -14.03
CA SER A 170 38.25 25.07 -13.80
C SER A 170 39.43 24.75 -12.89
N GLU A 171 39.29 23.76 -11.99
CA GLU A 171 40.35 23.34 -11.06
C GLU A 171 41.38 22.39 -11.70
N SER A 172 41.11 21.81 -12.88
CA SER A 172 41.94 20.76 -13.48
C SER A 172 42.92 21.23 -14.57
N GLU A 173 42.90 22.49 -14.99
CA GLU A 173 43.78 23.03 -16.06
C GLU A 173 44.99 23.85 -15.57
N SER A 174 45.26 23.95 -14.26
CA SER A 174 46.30 24.85 -13.74
C SER A 174 47.57 24.20 -13.19
N GLN A 175 47.84 22.89 -13.39
CA GLN A 175 49.12 22.35 -12.93
C GLN A 175 49.64 21.14 -13.72
N GLU A 176 50.92 21.26 -14.07
CA GLU A 176 51.89 20.27 -14.60
C GLU A 176 52.09 20.22 -16.13
N PRO A 177 53.28 19.82 -16.64
CA PRO A 177 54.40 19.12 -15.96
C PRO A 177 55.84 19.57 -16.33
N THR A 178 56.84 19.21 -15.51
CA THR A 178 58.21 18.75 -15.91
C THR A 178 59.07 18.49 -14.65
N GLU A 179 59.21 17.26 -14.17
CA GLU A 179 60.11 16.14 -14.56
C GLU A 179 61.59 16.20 -14.08
N ALA A 180 61.92 15.19 -13.25
CA ALA A 180 63.10 14.31 -13.25
C ALA A 180 64.42 14.71 -12.55
N SER A 181 64.82 13.98 -11.49
CA SER A 181 65.83 12.89 -11.56
C SER A 181 66.58 12.55 -10.25
N LYS A 182 66.61 11.24 -9.95
CA LYS A 182 67.69 10.37 -9.39
C LYS A 182 68.23 10.50 -7.95
N GLU A 183 68.28 9.33 -7.31
CA GLU A 183 69.01 8.96 -6.08
C GLU A 183 70.53 9.18 -6.21
N GLN A 184 71.16 9.77 -5.17
CA GLN A 184 72.33 9.31 -4.41
C GLN A 184 73.01 10.46 -3.63
N GLU A 185 73.13 10.33 -2.31
CA GLU A 185 74.04 11.11 -1.44
C GLU A 185 75.51 10.60 -1.58
N PRO A 186 76.56 11.25 -1.01
CA PRO A 186 76.62 12.54 -0.29
C PRO A 186 77.84 13.44 -0.67
N ARG A 187 78.00 14.55 0.08
CA ARG A 187 79.23 15.31 0.45
C ARG A 187 79.55 16.65 -0.25
N SER A 188 79.48 17.66 0.63
CA SER A 188 80.47 18.73 0.90
C SER A 188 80.65 19.87 -0.09
N GLY A 189 80.52 21.09 0.44
CA GLY A 189 81.41 22.20 0.12
C GLY A 189 80.73 23.45 -0.46
N ASP A 190 81.14 24.58 0.10
CA ASP A 190 80.67 25.96 -0.10
C ASP A 190 80.52 26.50 -1.54
N ALA A 191 79.74 27.58 -1.59
CA ALA A 191 79.40 28.46 -2.70
C ALA A 191 80.58 29.11 -3.46
N LEU A 192 80.38 29.42 -4.75
CA LEU A 192 80.20 30.80 -5.30
C LEU A 192 80.34 30.84 -6.86
N VAL A 193 79.30 31.35 -7.56
CA VAL A 193 79.21 32.49 -8.55
C VAL A 193 80.47 32.81 -9.44
N PRO A 194 80.43 33.44 -10.67
CA PRO A 194 79.45 33.53 -11.80
C PRO A 194 80.01 33.66 -13.27
N THR A 195 79.07 33.82 -14.22
CA THR A 195 79.07 34.64 -15.49
C THR A 195 79.80 34.24 -16.81
N VAL A 196 79.06 34.55 -17.89
CA VAL A 196 79.35 35.14 -19.23
C VAL A 196 79.53 34.28 -20.51
N GLN A 197 78.77 34.72 -21.53
CA GLN A 197 79.01 34.81 -23.00
C GLN A 197 78.27 33.81 -23.93
N GLY A 198 77.42 34.38 -24.83
CA GLY A 198 76.84 33.74 -26.03
C GLY A 198 77.81 33.71 -27.22
N PRO A 199 77.41 33.81 -28.52
CA PRO A 199 76.06 33.92 -29.13
C PRO A 199 75.86 33.08 -30.46
N LYS A 200 74.74 33.37 -31.19
CA LYS A 200 74.40 33.11 -32.63
C LYS A 200 73.70 31.77 -32.95
N ASP A 201 72.70 31.64 -33.85
CA ASP A 201 72.27 32.33 -35.10
C ASP A 201 70.73 32.13 -35.28
N VAL A 202 69.91 33.13 -35.71
CA VAL A 202 69.37 33.37 -37.09
C VAL A 202 68.43 32.24 -37.58
N LEU A 203 67.18 32.40 -38.06
CA LEU A 203 66.33 33.50 -38.54
C LEU A 203 64.97 32.92 -39.04
N GLU A 204 63.87 33.66 -38.82
CA GLU A 204 62.59 33.77 -39.58
C GLU A 204 61.80 32.50 -40.03
N LYS A 205 60.46 32.45 -40.08
CA LYS A 205 59.52 33.46 -40.58
C LYS A 205 58.06 33.15 -40.18
N LYS A 206 57.37 34.20 -39.75
CA LYS A 206 55.93 34.56 -39.92
C LYS A 206 55.35 34.10 -41.30
N LYS A 207 54.05 33.95 -41.60
CA LYS A 207 52.74 34.36 -41.02
C LYS A 207 51.65 33.76 -41.96
N ASP A 208 50.43 33.67 -41.43
CA ASP A 208 49.10 33.61 -42.10
C ASP A 208 48.74 32.33 -42.88
#